data_AF-A0A858RBP5-F1
#
_entry.id   AF-A0A858RBP5-F1
#
_cell.length_a   1.000
_cell.length_b   1.000
_cell.length_c   1.000
_cell.angle_alpha   90.00
_cell.angle_beta   90.00
_cell.angle_gamma   90.00
#
_symmetry.space_group_name_H-M   'P 1'
#
loop_
_entity.id
_entity.type
_entity.pdbx_description
1 polymer ?
#
loop_
_entity_poly.entity_id
_entity_poly.type
_entity_poly.pdbx_seq_one_letter_code
_entity_poly.pdbx_strand_id
1 'polypeptide(L)'
;MSSVPSEGFVREALDRHDPACYLRSIPERPTAELPYDPASIPEGVPLMLDTTAYIDKAARRLPLSIDRLVAVRRVIHSAVALGELAISIGLLDPTDPRTPGTVGTIHDILGGIPLGKAVSPSPAAHIEAGLVAGILARTQQLNRPRKGLTPEQDCCQKGLRRKLLNDALLFLSAAEQGACLVSANRTDLDRLLRFWPDAHVLLYQPLASPVPA
;
A
#
# COMPACT_ATOMS: atom_id res chain seq x y z
N MET A 1 6.76 -2.41 -21.63
CA MET A 1 5.67 -2.90 -22.50
C MET A 1 4.56 -3.37 -21.57
N SER A 2 3.48 -2.61 -21.41
CA SER A 2 2.30 -3.11 -20.67
C SER A 2 1.65 -4.20 -21.51
N SER A 3 1.72 -5.44 -21.03
CA SER A 3 0.93 -6.53 -21.60
C SER A 3 -0.55 -6.20 -21.41
N VAL A 4 -1.26 -6.00 -22.51
CA VAL A 4 -2.73 -5.99 -22.50
C VAL A 4 -3.17 -7.35 -21.93
N PRO A 5 -4.05 -7.40 -20.92
CA PRO A 5 -4.52 -8.67 -20.37
C PRO A 5 -5.15 -9.52 -21.48
N SER A 6 -4.80 -10.81 -21.51
CA SER A 6 -5.36 -11.77 -22.47
C SER A 6 -6.87 -11.92 -22.28
N GLU A 7 -7.59 -12.43 -23.29
CA GLU A 7 -9.04 -12.70 -23.23
C GLU A 7 -9.47 -13.68 -22.10
N GLY A 8 -8.53 -14.24 -21.33
CA GLY A 8 -8.78 -15.11 -20.18
C GLY A 8 -8.42 -14.52 -18.81
N PHE A 9 -7.79 -13.35 -18.71
CA PHE A 9 -7.18 -12.89 -17.45
C PHE A 9 -8.17 -12.80 -16.28
N VAL A 10 -9.39 -12.33 -16.52
CA VAL A 10 -10.42 -12.26 -15.46
C VAL A 10 -10.75 -13.65 -14.91
N ARG A 11 -10.77 -14.68 -15.76
CA ARG A 11 -10.98 -16.07 -15.33
C ARG A 11 -9.80 -16.53 -14.48
N GLU A 12 -8.57 -16.29 -14.92
CA GLU A 12 -7.36 -16.65 -14.17
C GLU A 12 -7.32 -15.99 -12.79
N ALA A 13 -7.70 -14.70 -12.70
CA ALA A 13 -7.78 -13.99 -11.44
C ALA A 13 -8.87 -14.58 -10.51
N LEU A 14 -10.00 -15.01 -11.07
CA LEU A 14 -11.07 -15.69 -10.31
C LEU A 14 -10.65 -17.09 -9.85
N ASP A 15 -9.91 -17.84 -10.68
CA ASP A 15 -9.41 -19.16 -10.31
C ASP A 15 -8.35 -19.06 -9.21
N ARG A 16 -7.55 -17.98 -9.20
CA ARG A 16 -6.57 -17.69 -8.15
C ARG A 16 -7.23 -17.22 -6.86
N HIS A 17 -8.25 -16.36 -6.97
CA HIS A 17 -8.91 -15.69 -5.84
C HIS A 17 -10.41 -15.94 -5.84
N ASP A 18 -10.82 -17.21 -5.71
CA ASP A 18 -12.24 -17.56 -5.71
C ASP A 18 -12.98 -16.82 -4.57
N PRO A 19 -13.86 -15.86 -4.88
CA PRO A 19 -14.58 -15.10 -3.85
C PRO A 19 -15.39 -16.00 -2.91
N ALA A 20 -15.84 -17.17 -3.39
CA ALA A 20 -16.63 -18.12 -2.61
C ALA A 20 -15.81 -18.77 -1.48
N CYS A 21 -14.48 -18.86 -1.61
CA CYS A 21 -13.60 -19.39 -0.56
C CYS A 21 -13.45 -18.44 0.64
N TYR A 22 -13.80 -17.16 0.50
CA TYR A 22 -13.65 -16.13 1.53
C TYR A 22 -14.98 -15.76 2.17
N LEU A 23 -15.51 -16.63 3.03
CA LEU A 23 -16.82 -16.41 3.67
C LEU A 23 -16.78 -15.58 4.95
N ARG A 24 -15.60 -15.44 5.57
CA ARG A 24 -15.41 -14.77 6.86
C ARG A 24 -14.26 -13.77 6.79
N SER A 25 -14.17 -12.91 7.80
CA SER A 25 -13.01 -12.04 8.00
C SER A 25 -11.73 -12.88 8.05
N ILE A 26 -10.70 -12.40 7.37
CA ILE A 26 -9.37 -13.01 7.38
C ILE A 26 -8.71 -12.59 8.70
N PRO A 27 -8.40 -13.55 9.60
CA PRO A 27 -7.79 -13.24 10.90
C PRO A 27 -6.36 -12.73 10.71
N GLU A 28 -5.95 -11.81 11.57
CA GLU A 28 -4.55 -11.36 11.63
C GLU A 28 -3.65 -12.45 12.20
N ARG A 29 -2.49 -12.64 11.59
CA ARG A 29 -1.46 -13.54 12.09
C ARG A 29 -0.65 -12.92 13.24
N PRO A 30 -0.09 -13.74 14.14
CA PRO A 30 0.87 -13.30 15.14
C PRO A 30 2.07 -12.60 14.48
N THR A 31 2.63 -11.59 15.15
CA THR A 31 3.80 -10.83 14.65
C THR A 31 4.98 -11.72 14.27
N ALA A 32 5.19 -12.84 14.98
CA ALA A 32 6.26 -13.79 14.70
C ALA A 32 6.14 -14.49 13.32
N GLU A 33 4.96 -14.50 12.72
CA GLU A 33 4.69 -15.09 11.40
C GLU A 33 4.75 -14.05 10.26
N LEU A 34 5.04 -12.79 10.60
CA LEU A 34 5.02 -11.68 9.66
C LEU A 34 6.43 -11.26 9.23
N PRO A 35 6.60 -10.76 7.99
CA PRO A 35 7.92 -10.51 7.43
C PRO A 35 8.50 -9.18 7.95
N TYR A 36 8.98 -9.19 9.18
CA TYR A 36 9.63 -8.03 9.82
C TYR A 36 11.16 -8.03 9.69
N ASP A 37 11.76 -9.14 9.27
CA ASP A 37 13.22 -9.27 9.17
C ASP A 37 13.75 -8.70 7.85
N PRO A 38 14.49 -7.57 7.86
CA PRO A 38 15.07 -7.00 6.64
C PRO A 38 16.15 -7.90 6.01
N ALA A 39 16.77 -8.79 6.80
CA ALA A 39 17.77 -9.73 6.29
C ALA A 39 17.15 -10.87 5.46
N SER A 40 15.84 -11.08 5.59
CA SER A 40 15.11 -12.08 4.80
C SER A 40 14.91 -11.66 3.33
N ILE A 41 15.13 -10.39 2.99
CA ILE A 41 14.96 -9.88 1.63
C ILE A 41 16.16 -10.28 0.76
N PRO A 42 15.95 -11.07 -0.32
CA PRO A 42 17.05 -11.54 -1.15
C PRO A 42 17.90 -10.39 -1.72
N GLU A 43 19.18 -10.65 -1.94
CA GLU A 43 20.08 -9.70 -2.59
C GLU A 43 19.58 -9.33 -4.00
N GLY A 44 19.77 -8.08 -4.42
CA GLY A 44 19.33 -7.58 -5.73
C GLY A 44 17.83 -7.28 -5.86
N VAL A 45 16.96 -7.81 -4.99
CA VAL A 45 15.53 -7.45 -4.98
C VAL A 45 15.37 -5.95 -4.70
N PRO A 46 14.72 -5.19 -5.61
CA PRO A 46 14.44 -3.78 -5.41
C PRO A 46 13.36 -3.59 -4.33
N LEU A 47 13.31 -2.40 -3.75
CA LEU A 47 12.25 -2.04 -2.81
C LEU A 47 11.19 -1.19 -3.51
N MET A 48 9.93 -1.37 -3.14
CA MET A 48 8.86 -0.43 -3.41
C MET A 48 8.39 0.13 -2.07
N LEU A 49 8.34 1.45 -1.92
CA LEU A 49 7.89 2.07 -0.68
C LEU A 49 6.39 2.33 -0.75
N ASP A 50 5.67 1.89 0.29
CA ASP A 50 4.34 2.36 0.61
C ASP A 50 4.37 3.86 0.97
N THR A 51 3.24 4.55 0.86
CA THR A 51 3.03 5.95 1.28
C THR A 51 3.44 6.14 2.74
N THR A 52 3.13 5.17 3.61
CA THR A 52 3.55 5.19 5.02
C THR A 52 5.06 5.26 5.18
N ALA A 53 5.83 4.53 4.35
CA ALA A 53 7.28 4.51 4.39
C ALA A 53 7.91 5.84 3.93
N TYR A 54 7.34 6.52 2.94
CA TYR A 54 7.79 7.87 2.58
C TYR A 54 7.59 8.86 3.72
N ILE A 55 6.40 8.87 4.32
CA ILE A 55 6.05 9.77 5.42
C ILE A 55 6.94 9.49 6.63
N ASP A 56 7.11 8.22 7.00
CA ASP A 56 7.93 7.82 8.13
C ASP A 56 9.40 8.14 7.89
N LYS A 57 9.91 7.99 6.65
CA LYS A 57 11.28 8.39 6.30
C LYS A 57 11.49 9.89 6.50
N ALA A 58 10.59 10.70 5.96
CA ALA A 58 10.67 12.16 6.07
C ALA A 58 10.55 12.62 7.53
N ALA A 59 9.69 11.96 8.32
CA ALA A 59 9.54 12.22 9.75
C ALA A 59 10.64 11.60 10.63
N ARG A 60 11.66 10.94 10.05
CA ARG A 60 12.72 10.19 10.77
C ARG A 60 12.17 9.14 11.74
N ARG A 61 11.06 8.50 11.36
CA ARG A 61 10.38 7.43 12.08
C ARG A 61 10.64 6.03 11.51
N LEU A 62 11.42 5.89 10.43
CA LEU A 62 11.86 4.56 10.00
C LEU A 62 12.84 3.94 11.01
N PRO A 63 12.67 2.65 11.38
CA PRO A 63 13.71 1.92 12.09
C PRO A 63 15.03 1.94 11.32
N LEU A 64 16.15 2.01 12.04
CA LEU A 64 17.48 2.14 11.45
C LEU A 64 17.82 1.02 10.45
N SER A 65 17.37 -0.20 10.70
CA SER A 65 17.58 -1.34 9.79
C SER A 65 16.85 -1.13 8.45
N ILE A 66 15.63 -0.61 8.47
CA ILE A 66 14.85 -0.29 7.28
C ILE A 66 15.46 0.90 6.54
N ASP A 67 15.81 1.97 7.25
CA ASP A 67 16.38 3.16 6.64
C ASP A 67 17.72 2.86 5.93
N ARG A 68 18.58 2.04 6.55
CA ARG A 68 19.81 1.54 5.92
C ARG A 68 19.53 0.71 4.68
N LEU A 69 18.55 -0.19 4.74
CA LEU A 69 18.19 -1.02 3.58
C LEU A 69 17.70 -0.15 2.42
N VAL A 70 16.83 0.83 2.69
CA VAL A 70 16.33 1.79 1.70
C VAL A 70 17.46 2.62 1.09
N ALA A 71 18.49 2.98 1.88
CA ALA A 71 19.62 3.76 1.40
C ALA A 71 20.55 3.00 0.43
N VAL A 72 20.61 1.66 0.52
CA VAL A 72 21.54 0.84 -0.28
C VAL A 72 20.86 0.06 -1.40
N ARG A 73 19.53 -0.04 -1.40
CA ARG A 73 18.76 -0.77 -2.41
C ARG A 73 18.18 0.18 -3.47
N ARG A 74 18.00 -0.34 -4.68
CA ARG A 74 17.22 0.35 -5.71
C ARG A 74 15.77 0.49 -5.24
N VAL A 75 15.26 1.71 -5.20
CA VAL A 75 13.85 2.00 -4.92
C VAL A 75 13.08 2.18 -6.23
N ILE A 76 11.96 1.47 -6.35
CA ILE A 76 10.96 1.64 -7.41
C ILE A 76 9.81 2.46 -6.82
N HIS A 77 9.47 3.56 -7.49
CA HIS A 77 8.45 4.48 -7.02
C HIS A 77 7.11 4.15 -7.68
N SER A 78 6.09 3.78 -6.89
CA SER A 78 4.75 3.52 -7.40
C SER A 78 3.97 4.81 -7.60
N ALA A 79 3.38 5.00 -8.77
CA ALA A 79 2.48 6.12 -9.06
C ALA A 79 1.27 6.17 -8.10
N VAL A 80 0.86 5.04 -7.53
CA VAL A 80 -0.20 4.99 -6.50
C VAL A 80 0.26 5.71 -5.23
N ALA A 81 1.44 5.37 -4.70
CA ALA A 81 1.98 6.01 -3.50
C ALA A 81 2.26 7.51 -3.73
N LEU A 82 2.77 7.87 -4.92
CA LEU A 82 2.97 9.27 -5.29
C LEU A 82 1.64 10.04 -5.35
N GLY A 83 0.59 9.41 -5.88
CA GLY A 83 -0.76 9.96 -5.91
C GLY A 83 -1.33 10.19 -4.50
N GLU A 84 -1.10 9.26 -3.57
CA GLU A 84 -1.54 9.41 -2.17
C GLU A 84 -0.80 10.53 -1.43
N LEU A 85 0.50 10.70 -1.69
CA LEU A 85 1.26 11.86 -1.21
C LEU A 85 0.69 13.17 -1.75
N ALA A 86 0.40 13.23 -3.06
CA ALA A 86 -0.20 14.40 -3.68
C ALA A 86 -1.61 14.72 -3.16
N ILE A 87 -2.44 13.69 -2.91
CA ILE A 87 -3.75 13.85 -2.26
C ILE A 87 -3.59 14.47 -0.88
N SER A 88 -2.56 14.06 -0.12
CA SER A 88 -2.31 14.60 1.22
C SER A 88 -2.05 16.11 1.17
N ILE A 89 -1.30 16.62 0.18
CA ILE A 89 -1.16 18.08 -0.06
C ILE A 89 -2.52 18.73 -0.29
N GLY A 90 -3.33 18.16 -1.19
CA GLY A 90 -4.64 18.72 -1.56
C GLY A 90 -5.70 18.72 -0.45
N LEU A 91 -5.49 17.94 0.62
CA LEU A 91 -6.41 17.84 1.75
C LEU A 91 -6.07 18.77 2.93
N LEU A 92 -4.87 19.36 2.96
CA LEU A 92 -4.45 20.21 4.08
C LEU A 92 -5.26 21.51 4.12
N ASP A 93 -5.56 21.96 5.34
CA ASP A 93 -6.20 23.26 5.58
C ASP A 93 -5.17 24.39 5.35
N PRO A 94 -5.37 25.28 4.36
CA PRO A 94 -4.42 26.36 4.09
C PRO A 94 -4.32 27.38 5.23
N THR A 95 -5.27 27.39 6.17
CA THR A 95 -5.27 28.28 7.34
C THR A 95 -4.52 27.72 8.55
N ASP A 96 -4.19 26.43 8.56
CA ASP A 96 -3.41 25.81 9.63
C ASP A 96 -1.93 26.22 9.52
N PRO A 97 -1.31 26.79 10.58
CA PRO A 97 0.08 27.24 10.54
C PRO A 97 1.10 26.13 10.28
N ARG A 98 0.73 24.86 10.43
CA ARG A 98 1.58 23.69 10.16
C ARG A 98 1.57 23.29 8.69
N THR A 99 0.54 23.66 7.93
CA THR A 99 0.34 23.26 6.53
C THR A 99 1.54 23.57 5.65
N PRO A 100 2.15 24.78 5.67
CA PRO A 100 3.31 25.07 4.83
C PRO A 100 4.48 24.10 5.04
N GLY A 101 4.74 23.70 6.29
CA GLY A 101 5.80 22.75 6.61
C GLY A 101 5.52 21.33 6.07
N THR A 102 4.29 20.86 6.20
CA THR A 102 3.86 19.57 5.65
C THR A 102 3.90 19.58 4.12
N VAL A 103 3.43 20.65 3.48
CA VAL A 103 3.48 20.82 2.01
C VAL A 103 4.93 20.81 1.53
N GLY A 104 5.82 21.57 2.17
CA GLY A 104 7.24 21.58 1.83
C GLY A 104 7.89 20.19 1.93
N THR A 105 7.58 19.46 3.00
CA THR A 105 8.08 18.08 3.19
C THR A 105 7.64 17.15 2.07
N ILE A 106 6.36 17.15 1.70
CA ILE A 106 5.86 16.28 0.63
C ILE A 106 6.37 16.74 -0.74
N HIS A 107 6.47 18.04 -0.96
CA HIS A 107 7.08 18.61 -2.17
C HIS A 107 8.51 18.09 -2.36
N ASP A 108 9.33 18.09 -1.31
CA ASP A 108 10.72 17.62 -1.40
C ASP A 108 10.81 16.12 -1.70
N ILE A 109 9.91 15.31 -1.12
CA ILE A 109 9.80 13.88 -1.46
C ILE A 109 9.48 13.71 -2.94
N LEU A 110 8.44 14.37 -3.45
CA LEU A 110 8.00 14.23 -4.84
C LEU A 110 9.02 14.81 -5.82
N GLY A 111 9.65 15.94 -5.48
CA GLY A 111 10.67 16.59 -6.30
C GLY A 111 11.98 15.81 -6.40
N GLY A 112 12.28 14.97 -5.42
CA GLY A 112 13.42 14.04 -5.45
C GLY A 112 13.22 12.81 -6.35
N ILE A 113 12.01 12.58 -6.86
CA ILE A 113 11.65 11.38 -7.62
C ILE A 113 11.57 11.71 -9.12
N PRO A 114 12.39 11.07 -9.98
CA PRO A 114 12.24 11.22 -11.42
C PRO A 114 10.92 10.59 -11.88
N LEU A 115 9.88 11.39 -12.10
CA LEU A 115 8.52 10.89 -12.39
C LEU A 115 8.46 9.96 -13.62
N GLY A 116 9.32 10.17 -14.63
CA GLY A 116 9.42 9.26 -15.78
C GLY A 116 9.97 7.86 -15.46
N LYS A 117 10.45 7.64 -14.23
CA LYS A 117 10.89 6.34 -13.71
C LYS A 117 9.91 5.74 -12.70
N ALA A 118 8.82 6.43 -12.39
CA ALA A 118 7.74 5.85 -11.58
C ALA A 118 7.00 4.78 -12.38
N VAL A 119 6.48 3.78 -11.68
CA VAL A 119 5.73 2.67 -12.28
C VAL A 119 4.25 2.81 -11.92
N SER A 120 3.38 2.52 -12.89
CA SER A 120 1.94 2.42 -12.67
C SER A 120 1.53 0.95 -12.67
N PRO A 121 0.50 0.58 -11.88
CA PRO A 121 -0.06 -0.77 -11.96
C PRO A 121 -0.50 -1.08 -13.39
N SER A 122 -0.27 -2.31 -13.85
CA SER A 122 -0.78 -2.72 -15.15
C SER A 122 -2.32 -2.80 -15.15
N PRO A 123 -2.97 -2.86 -16.32
CA PRO A 123 -4.41 -3.14 -16.38
C PRO A 123 -4.79 -4.46 -15.69
N ALA A 124 -3.91 -5.46 -15.75
CA ALA A 124 -4.10 -6.74 -15.08
C ALA A 124 -4.08 -6.58 -13.54
N ALA A 125 -3.06 -5.90 -13.00
CA ALA A 125 -3.01 -5.55 -11.57
C ALA A 125 -4.23 -4.72 -11.14
N HIS A 126 -4.73 -3.80 -11.97
CA HIS A 126 -5.93 -3.03 -11.67
C HIS A 126 -7.18 -3.90 -11.49
N ILE A 127 -7.39 -4.83 -12.42
CA ILE A 127 -8.53 -5.76 -12.37
C ILE A 127 -8.43 -6.65 -11.13
N GLU A 128 -7.25 -7.25 -10.91
CA GLU A 128 -7.02 -8.18 -9.81
C GLU A 128 -7.07 -7.47 -8.44
N ALA A 129 -6.50 -6.27 -8.32
CA ALA A 129 -6.63 -5.45 -7.11
C ALA A 129 -8.09 -5.14 -6.79
N GLY A 130 -8.91 -4.84 -7.82
CA GLY A 130 -10.34 -4.62 -7.66
C GLY A 130 -11.08 -5.84 -7.10
N LEU A 131 -10.76 -7.03 -7.61
CA LEU A 131 -11.31 -8.29 -7.12
C LEU A 131 -10.93 -8.54 -5.66
N VAL A 132 -9.63 -8.48 -5.34
CA VAL A 132 -9.10 -8.71 -3.98
C VAL A 132 -9.65 -7.68 -3.00
N ALA A 133 -9.66 -6.39 -3.36
CA ALA A 133 -10.23 -5.34 -2.52
C ALA A 133 -11.73 -5.52 -2.29
N GLY A 134 -12.47 -6.02 -3.29
CA GLY A 134 -13.89 -6.37 -3.15
C GLY A 134 -14.12 -7.51 -2.16
N ILE A 135 -13.29 -8.57 -2.23
CA ILE A 135 -13.32 -9.68 -1.27
C ILE A 135 -13.01 -9.16 0.14
N LEU A 136 -11.92 -8.41 0.31
CA LEU A 136 -11.53 -7.81 1.59
C LEU A 136 -12.60 -6.89 2.16
N ALA A 137 -13.21 -6.04 1.33
CA ALA A 137 -14.28 -5.16 1.77
C ALA A 137 -15.48 -5.96 2.26
N ARG A 138 -15.89 -7.03 1.56
CA ARG A 138 -17.00 -7.89 1.99
C ARG A 138 -16.69 -8.61 3.30
N THR A 139 -15.51 -9.22 3.42
CA THR A 139 -15.13 -9.99 4.61
C THR A 139 -14.92 -9.13 5.85
N GLN A 140 -14.58 -7.85 5.66
CA GLN A 140 -14.49 -6.83 6.70
C GLN A 140 -15.81 -6.05 6.92
N GLN A 141 -16.93 -6.50 6.33
CA GLN A 141 -18.27 -5.88 6.47
C GLN A 141 -18.34 -4.42 6.00
N LEU A 142 -17.43 -4.03 5.10
CA LEU A 142 -17.43 -2.75 4.42
C LEU A 142 -18.32 -2.77 3.19
N ASN A 143 -19.18 -3.77 2.96
CA ASN A 143 -20.07 -3.87 1.81
C ASN A 143 -21.55 -3.53 2.14
N ARG A 144 -21.81 -2.82 3.24
CA ARG A 144 -23.18 -2.54 3.70
C ARG A 144 -23.96 -1.69 2.67
N PRO A 145 -25.26 -1.98 2.46
CA PRO A 145 -26.12 -1.18 1.59
C PRO A 145 -26.28 0.25 2.10
N ARG A 146 -26.24 1.23 1.20
CA ARG A 146 -26.39 2.66 1.53
C ARG A 146 -27.69 2.98 2.28
N LYS A 147 -28.79 2.28 1.97
CA LYS A 147 -30.10 2.49 2.61
C LYS A 147 -30.09 2.30 4.14
N GLY A 148 -29.09 1.60 4.69
CA GLY A 148 -28.94 1.37 6.13
C GLY A 148 -27.73 2.04 6.75
N LEU A 149 -27.18 3.09 6.14
CA LEU A 149 -26.03 3.85 6.62
C LEU A 149 -26.38 5.32 6.81
N THR A 150 -25.85 5.94 7.85
CA THR A 150 -25.82 7.41 7.94
C THR A 150 -24.88 7.97 6.85
N PRO A 151 -24.98 9.27 6.51
CA PRO A 151 -24.04 9.90 5.57
C PRO A 151 -22.57 9.71 5.97
N GLU A 152 -22.26 9.79 7.26
CA GLU A 152 -20.90 9.63 7.80
C GLU A 152 -20.42 8.19 7.64
N GLN A 153 -21.31 7.22 7.90
CA GLN A 153 -20.99 5.80 7.73
C GLN A 153 -20.78 5.43 6.26
N ASP A 154 -21.59 5.96 5.34
CA ASP A 154 -21.41 5.76 3.89
C ASP A 154 -20.10 6.39 3.40
N CYS A 155 -19.77 7.59 3.89
CA CYS A 155 -18.50 8.27 3.59
C CYS A 155 -17.30 7.46 4.09
N CYS A 156 -17.31 7.06 5.36
CA CYS A 156 -16.26 6.25 5.97
C CYS A 156 -16.07 4.92 5.23
N GLN A 157 -17.17 4.22 4.94
CA GLN A 157 -17.14 2.96 4.19
C GLN A 157 -16.51 3.13 2.80
N LYS A 158 -16.87 4.19 2.05
CA LYS A 158 -16.26 4.48 0.74
C LYS A 158 -14.77 4.78 0.86
N GLY A 159 -14.38 5.55 1.87
CA GLY A 159 -12.98 5.83 2.16
C GLY A 159 -12.17 4.57 2.43
N LEU A 160 -12.69 3.67 3.28
CA LEU A 160 -12.04 2.40 3.61
C LEU A 160 -11.94 1.47 2.39
N ARG A 161 -12.97 1.40 1.53
CA ARG A 161 -12.89 0.63 0.27
C ARG A 161 -11.83 1.18 -0.69
N ARG A 162 -11.72 2.51 -0.80
CA ARG A 162 -10.68 3.14 -1.62
C ARG A 162 -9.29 2.84 -1.07
N LYS A 163 -9.12 2.87 0.26
CA LYS A 163 -7.88 2.46 0.92
C LYS A 163 -7.51 1.02 0.56
N LEU A 164 -8.44 0.06 0.71
CA LEU A 164 -8.20 -1.34 0.35
C LEU A 164 -7.81 -1.52 -1.11
N LEU A 165 -8.42 -0.76 -2.03
CA LEU A 165 -8.04 -0.78 -3.45
C LEU A 165 -6.60 -0.28 -3.64
N ASN A 166 -6.23 0.85 -3.04
CA ASN A 166 -4.88 1.39 -3.17
C ASN A 166 -3.82 0.48 -2.55
N ASP A 167 -4.08 -0.10 -1.37
CA ASP A 167 -3.20 -1.08 -0.72
C ASP A 167 -2.99 -2.30 -1.64
N ALA A 168 -4.07 -2.82 -2.25
CA ALA A 168 -3.99 -3.93 -3.20
C ALA A 168 -3.24 -3.57 -4.49
N LEU A 169 -3.43 -2.35 -5.00
CA LEU A 169 -2.69 -1.86 -6.17
C LEU A 169 -1.20 -1.73 -5.89
N LEU A 170 -0.81 -1.21 -4.72
CA LEU A 170 0.60 -1.12 -4.30
C LEU A 170 1.22 -2.51 -4.19
N PHE A 171 0.52 -3.44 -3.53
CA PHE A 171 0.96 -4.81 -3.34
C PHE A 171 1.17 -5.55 -4.67
N LEU A 172 0.18 -5.52 -5.57
CA LEU A 172 0.30 -6.17 -6.88
C LEU A 172 1.31 -5.45 -7.79
N SER A 173 1.42 -4.13 -7.71
CA SER A 173 2.47 -3.40 -8.44
C SER A 173 3.87 -3.82 -7.99
N ALA A 174 4.08 -4.00 -6.68
CA ALA A 174 5.36 -4.48 -6.16
C ALA A 174 5.66 -5.90 -6.68
N ALA A 175 4.67 -6.79 -6.65
CA ALA A 175 4.80 -8.15 -7.17
C ALA A 175 5.11 -8.15 -8.68
N GLU A 176 4.41 -7.35 -9.50
CA GLU A 176 4.66 -7.22 -10.94
C GLU A 176 6.08 -6.73 -11.26
N GLN A 177 6.65 -5.87 -10.40
CA GLN A 177 8.01 -5.36 -10.57
C GLN A 177 9.09 -6.25 -9.92
N GLY A 178 8.71 -7.39 -9.34
CA GLY A 178 9.62 -8.24 -8.57
C GLY A 178 10.26 -7.50 -7.39
N ALA A 179 9.54 -6.55 -6.80
CA ALA A 179 10.01 -5.70 -5.71
C ALA A 179 9.46 -6.18 -4.35
N CYS A 180 10.19 -5.85 -3.28
CA CYS A 180 9.70 -5.98 -1.92
C CYS A 180 8.94 -4.71 -1.50
N LEU A 181 7.67 -4.84 -1.15
CA LEU A 181 6.86 -3.74 -0.63
C LEU A 181 7.20 -3.46 0.83
N VAL A 182 7.70 -2.27 1.13
CA VAL A 182 8.04 -1.83 2.50
C VAL A 182 6.91 -0.98 3.06
N SER A 183 6.32 -1.39 4.19
CA SER A 183 5.12 -0.74 4.75
C SER A 183 5.00 -0.85 6.27
N ALA A 184 4.37 0.16 6.89
CA ALA A 184 3.90 0.08 8.28
C ALA A 184 2.46 -0.49 8.40
N ASN A 185 1.73 -0.67 7.28
CA ASN A 185 0.35 -1.16 7.25
C ASN A 185 0.27 -2.69 7.43
N ARG A 186 0.61 -3.15 8.64
CA ARG A 186 0.56 -4.56 9.03
C ARG A 186 -0.78 -5.22 8.68
N THR A 187 -1.87 -4.59 9.07
CA THR A 187 -3.21 -5.19 9.06
C THR A 187 -3.67 -5.54 7.64
N ASP A 188 -3.50 -4.64 6.67
CA ASP A 188 -3.96 -4.92 5.30
C ASP A 188 -2.96 -5.76 4.51
N LEU A 189 -1.65 -5.53 4.70
CA LEU A 189 -0.64 -6.34 4.00
C LEU A 189 -0.59 -7.79 4.47
N ASP A 190 -0.84 -8.06 5.76
CA ASP A 190 -0.98 -9.43 6.24
C ASP A 190 -2.13 -10.16 5.51
N ARG A 191 -3.26 -9.49 5.34
CA ARG A 191 -4.40 -10.05 4.60
C ARG A 191 -4.09 -10.23 3.12
N LEU A 192 -3.39 -9.29 2.49
CA LEU A 192 -2.98 -9.39 1.08
C LEU A 192 -1.99 -10.55 0.85
N LEU A 193 -1.08 -10.80 1.79
CA LEU A 193 -0.20 -11.98 1.76
C LEU A 193 -0.98 -13.33 1.80
N ARG A 194 -2.25 -13.33 2.23
CA ARG A 194 -3.10 -14.53 2.16
C ARG A 194 -3.61 -14.82 0.75
N PHE A 195 -3.64 -13.81 -0.12
CA PHE A 195 -3.99 -13.95 -1.53
C PHE A 195 -2.74 -14.28 -2.36
N TRP A 196 -1.57 -13.76 -1.97
CA TRP A 196 -0.32 -14.01 -2.68
C TRP A 196 0.84 -14.27 -1.71
N PRO A 197 1.02 -15.52 -1.24
CA PRO A 197 2.04 -15.86 -0.24
C PRO A 197 3.48 -15.64 -0.74
N ASP A 198 3.71 -15.75 -2.05
CA ASP A 198 5.03 -15.60 -2.67
C ASP A 198 5.46 -14.13 -2.87
N ALA A 199 4.58 -13.16 -2.57
CA ALA A 199 4.89 -11.76 -2.72
C ALA A 199 5.86 -11.29 -1.63
N HIS A 200 6.84 -10.47 -2.00
CA HIS A 200 7.79 -9.92 -1.04
C HIS A 200 7.20 -8.68 -0.36
N VAL A 201 7.01 -8.77 0.95
CA VAL A 201 6.62 -7.65 1.81
C VAL A 201 7.63 -7.55 2.95
N LEU A 202 8.01 -6.34 3.33
CA LEU A 202 8.78 -6.05 4.53
C LEU A 202 7.98 -5.09 5.40
N LEU A 203 7.48 -5.61 6.53
CA LEU A 203 6.78 -4.81 7.51
C LEU A 203 7.77 -4.16 8.47
N TYR A 204 7.39 -2.99 8.98
CA TYR A 204 8.10 -2.35 10.08
C TYR A 204 7.14 -1.66 11.03
N GLN A 205 7.64 -1.31 12.22
CA GLN A 205 6.92 -0.47 13.17
C GLN A 205 7.58 0.91 13.18
N PRO A 206 6.84 2.00 12.95
CA PRO A 206 7.42 3.33 13.01
C PRO A 206 7.94 3.62 14.42
N LEU A 207 9.08 4.28 14.52
CA LEU A 207 9.58 4.85 15.76
C LEU A 207 8.60 5.92 16.26
N ALA A 208 8.54 6.09 17.57
CA ALA A 208 7.79 7.19 18.17
C ALA A 208 8.31 8.52 17.62
N SER A 209 7.39 9.48 17.40
CA SER A 209 7.78 10.82 17.01
C SER A 209 8.78 11.39 18.03
N PRO A 210 9.88 12.03 17.59
CA PRO A 210 10.76 12.72 18.50
C PRO A 210 9.92 13.76 19.28
N VAL A 211 10.03 13.74 20.62
CA VAL A 211 9.41 14.75 21.46
C VAL A 211 10.01 16.10 21.06
N PRO A 212 9.20 17.14 20.75
CA PRO A 212 9.76 18.46 20.47
C PRO A 212 10.55 18.92 21.70
N ALA A 213 11.80 19.31 21.47
CA ALA A 213 12.67 19.92 22.47
C ALA A 213 12.13 21.29 22.92
#